data_AF-A0A1V1PV62-F1
#
_entry.id   AF-A0A1V1PV62-F1
#
_cell.length_a   1.000
_cell.length_b   1.000
_cell.length_c   1.000
_cell.angle_alpha   90.00
_cell.angle_beta   90.00
_cell.angle_gamma   90.00
#
_symmetry.space_group_name_H-M   'P 1'
#
loop_
_entity.id
_entity.type
_entity.pdbx_description
1 polymer ?
#
loop_
_entity_poly.entity_id
_entity_poly.type
_entity_poly.pdbx_seq_one_letter_code
_entity_poly.pdbx_strand_id
1 'polypeptide(L)'
;MKHGFFAVALVLIGAAGPSAPPLLLREQAWTASGANLAHTLTHHQSECLARRDQQIEIGRALFRSPALLGGPAARAGLSCHACHSNGGMNTAFLLPELTDRPGHADVTSEWASATLGDGVSNPIAIPDLAGASGKSSFGRLQVASLEQFTRNVIEQEFQGETPPAQAFDGVLSYMRALRLSACPAEAESAITLASAADDVRRAINAAREADAPTRSLLLLSAQDAVGRIVERLPAARFRRERSRLEGLARDAGAARDASDPIAALETTAWSTRFDAVIAQLARDERRTYFNEPTLARALHN
;
A
#
# COMPACT_ATOMS: atom_id res chain seq x y z
N MET A 1 40.31 -56.72 28.91
CA MET A 1 38.83 -56.65 28.77
C MET A 1 38.39 -55.21 28.85
N LYS A 2 37.79 -54.70 27.76
CA LYS A 2 36.71 -53.69 27.66
C LYS A 2 36.86 -52.96 26.31
N HIS A 3 36.19 -53.51 25.31
CA HIS A 3 35.95 -52.87 24.01
C HIS A 3 34.86 -51.81 24.20
N GLY A 4 35.14 -50.56 23.83
CA GLY A 4 34.14 -49.50 23.73
C GLY A 4 33.81 -49.25 22.26
N PHE A 5 32.61 -49.66 21.85
CA PHE A 5 32.04 -49.35 20.53
C PHE A 5 31.79 -47.85 20.41
N PHE A 6 32.38 -47.20 19.41
CA PHE A 6 31.95 -45.87 18.96
C PHE A 6 30.82 -46.04 17.94
N ALA A 7 29.60 -45.68 18.32
CA ALA A 7 28.46 -45.57 17.41
C ALA A 7 28.55 -44.23 16.66
N VAL A 8 28.67 -44.31 15.33
CA VAL A 8 28.57 -43.15 14.44
C VAL A 8 27.08 -42.79 14.31
N ALA A 9 26.68 -41.66 14.87
CA ALA A 9 25.36 -41.10 14.63
C ALA A 9 25.35 -40.37 13.27
N LEU A 10 24.69 -40.97 12.28
CA LEU A 10 24.34 -40.30 11.03
C LEU A 10 23.26 -39.24 11.34
N VAL A 11 23.64 -37.96 11.27
CA VAL A 11 22.67 -36.86 11.23
C VAL A 11 22.11 -36.80 9.82
N LEU A 12 20.88 -37.29 9.64
CA LEU A 12 20.07 -37.05 8.45
C LEU A 12 19.65 -35.58 8.45
N ILE A 13 20.30 -34.77 7.62
CA ILE A 13 19.87 -33.40 7.31
C ILE A 13 18.53 -33.53 6.56
N GLY A 14 17.45 -33.14 7.22
CA GLY A 14 16.10 -33.14 6.64
C GLY A 14 16.03 -32.27 5.39
N ALA A 15 15.32 -32.79 4.38
CA ALA A 15 15.01 -32.09 3.15
C ALA A 15 14.33 -30.75 3.45
N ALA A 16 14.90 -29.65 2.95
CA ALA A 16 14.21 -28.39 2.87
C ALA A 16 12.94 -28.59 2.04
N GLY A 17 11.78 -28.34 2.62
CA GLY A 17 10.50 -28.34 1.89
C GLY A 17 10.55 -27.34 0.72
N PRO A 18 9.64 -27.47 -0.27
CA PRO A 18 9.57 -26.52 -1.37
C PRO A 18 9.40 -25.11 -0.80
N SER A 19 10.40 -24.27 -1.03
CA SER A 19 10.34 -22.84 -0.73
C SER A 19 9.12 -22.25 -1.44
N ALA A 20 8.26 -21.56 -0.69
CA ALA A 20 7.16 -20.80 -1.29
C ALA A 20 7.69 -19.97 -2.47
N PRO A 21 6.95 -19.90 -3.60
CA PRO A 21 7.40 -19.12 -4.74
C PRO A 21 7.68 -17.67 -4.30
N PRO A 22 8.76 -17.06 -4.79
CA PRO A 22 9.14 -15.72 -4.37
C PRO A 22 8.01 -14.73 -4.71
N LEU A 23 7.70 -13.83 -3.77
CA LEU A 23 6.71 -12.78 -4.00
C LEU A 23 7.18 -11.89 -5.15
N LEU A 24 6.34 -11.72 -6.18
CA LEU A 24 6.63 -10.82 -7.30
C LEU A 24 6.24 -9.38 -6.97
N LEU A 25 5.12 -9.22 -6.28
CA LEU A 25 4.54 -7.96 -5.85
C LEU A 25 4.36 -8.02 -4.34
N ARG A 26 4.69 -6.95 -3.61
CA ARG A 26 4.55 -6.95 -2.14
C ARG A 26 3.12 -7.22 -1.69
N GLU A 27 2.12 -6.81 -2.46
CA GLU A 27 0.71 -7.00 -2.16
C GLU A 27 0.31 -8.49 -2.08
N GLN A 28 1.10 -9.39 -2.68
CA GLN A 28 0.89 -10.84 -2.56
C GLN A 28 1.03 -11.33 -1.13
N ALA A 29 1.80 -10.63 -0.27
CA ALA A 29 2.01 -11.01 1.12
C ALA A 29 0.72 -10.94 1.96
N TRP A 30 -0.27 -10.16 1.53
CA TRP A 30 -1.51 -9.93 2.26
C TRP A 30 -2.76 -10.06 1.38
N THR A 31 -2.63 -10.74 0.24
CA THR A 31 -3.75 -11.02 -0.68
C THR A 31 -4.06 -12.50 -0.67
N ALA A 32 -5.34 -12.85 -0.56
CA ALA A 32 -5.79 -14.22 -0.62
C ALA A 32 -5.28 -14.92 -1.89
N SER A 33 -4.57 -16.03 -1.72
CA SER A 33 -4.15 -16.87 -2.84
C SER A 33 -5.35 -17.52 -3.51
N GLY A 34 -5.28 -17.73 -4.82
CA GLY A 34 -6.33 -18.46 -5.55
C GLY A 34 -6.24 -18.29 -7.06
N ALA A 35 -7.17 -18.91 -7.78
CA ALA A 35 -7.22 -18.86 -9.25
C ALA A 35 -7.34 -17.42 -9.81
N ASN A 36 -7.89 -16.49 -9.02
CA ASN A 36 -8.09 -15.09 -9.40
C ASN A 36 -7.00 -14.14 -8.89
N LEU A 37 -5.89 -14.65 -8.31
CA LEU A 37 -4.86 -13.81 -7.69
C LEU A 37 -4.30 -12.76 -8.67
N ALA A 38 -4.09 -13.11 -9.94
CA ALA A 38 -3.63 -12.16 -10.94
C ALA A 38 -4.61 -11.00 -11.13
N HIS A 39 -5.90 -11.31 -11.23
CA HIS A 39 -6.96 -10.32 -11.38
C HIS A 39 -7.02 -9.38 -10.18
N THR A 40 -7.01 -9.93 -8.96
CA THR A 40 -6.99 -9.16 -7.70
C THR A 40 -5.78 -8.23 -7.60
N LEU A 41 -4.63 -8.64 -8.13
CA LEU A 41 -3.41 -7.82 -8.12
C LEU A 41 -3.34 -6.81 -9.28
N THR A 42 -4.24 -6.88 -10.26
CA THR A 42 -4.31 -5.93 -11.38
C THR A 42 -5.60 -5.12 -11.41
N HIS A 43 -6.49 -5.30 -10.45
CA HIS A 43 -7.74 -4.54 -10.33
C HIS A 43 -7.91 -4.06 -8.89
N HIS A 44 -8.67 -2.99 -8.74
CA HIS A 44 -9.10 -2.48 -7.45
C HIS A 44 -10.52 -1.95 -7.56
N GLN A 45 -11.21 -1.83 -6.42
CA GLN A 45 -12.51 -1.17 -6.36
C GLN A 45 -12.42 0.23 -6.95
N SER A 46 -13.41 0.63 -7.74
CA SER A 46 -13.47 1.98 -8.31
C SER A 46 -13.58 3.04 -7.21
N GLU A 47 -12.93 4.17 -7.41
CA GLU A 47 -12.85 5.22 -6.39
C GLU A 47 -14.10 6.13 -6.41
N CYS A 48 -14.94 6.04 -5.36
CA CYS A 48 -16.19 6.81 -5.23
C CYS A 48 -15.99 8.28 -4.80
N LEU A 49 -15.08 8.99 -5.47
CA LEU A 49 -14.65 10.33 -5.06
C LEU A 49 -15.54 11.44 -5.64
N ALA A 50 -16.30 12.12 -4.78
CA ALA A 50 -17.29 13.12 -5.18
C ALA A 50 -16.71 14.47 -5.64
N ARG A 51 -15.49 14.80 -5.21
CA ARG A 51 -14.83 16.07 -5.51
C ARG A 51 -13.32 15.93 -5.37
N ARG A 52 -12.58 16.84 -5.99
CA ARG A 52 -11.11 16.89 -5.92
C ARG A 52 -10.69 18.30 -5.52
N ASP A 53 -9.84 18.38 -4.53
CA ASP A 53 -9.13 19.60 -4.12
C ASP A 53 -7.79 19.21 -3.49
N GLN A 54 -6.94 20.19 -3.21
CA GLN A 54 -5.61 19.95 -2.68
C GLN A 54 -5.61 19.12 -1.39
N GLN A 55 -6.54 19.37 -0.46
CA GLN A 55 -6.60 18.68 0.82
C GLN A 55 -6.98 17.20 0.64
N ILE A 56 -7.90 16.92 -0.28
CA ILE A 56 -8.25 15.56 -0.69
C ILE A 56 -7.08 14.87 -1.38
N GLU A 57 -6.31 15.57 -2.20
CA GLU A 57 -5.12 15.01 -2.86
C GLU A 57 -4.05 14.59 -1.86
N ILE A 58 -3.80 15.44 -0.84
CA ILE A 58 -2.93 15.11 0.30
C ILE A 58 -3.43 13.83 0.96
N GLY A 59 -4.71 13.79 1.35
CA GLY A 59 -5.30 12.65 2.02
C GLY A 59 -5.23 11.36 1.22
N ARG A 60 -5.57 11.42 -0.07
CA ARG A 60 -5.57 10.26 -0.96
C ARG A 60 -4.17 9.67 -1.13
N ALA A 61 -3.15 10.52 -1.29
CA ALA A 61 -1.76 10.06 -1.41
C ALA A 61 -1.28 9.39 -0.12
N LEU A 62 -1.60 9.95 1.04
CA LEU A 62 -1.22 9.38 2.34
C LEU A 62 -2.01 8.11 2.68
N PHE A 63 -3.30 8.06 2.34
CA PHE A 63 -4.15 6.88 2.54
C PHE A 63 -3.64 5.63 1.80
N ARG A 64 -3.00 5.82 0.66
CA ARG A 64 -2.40 4.75 -0.16
C ARG A 64 -0.98 4.38 0.25
N SER A 65 -0.36 5.17 1.13
CA SER A 65 1.03 5.04 1.55
C SER A 65 1.14 4.37 2.91
N PRO A 66 2.17 3.55 3.15
CA PRO A 66 2.44 3.01 4.47
C PRO A 66 2.95 4.07 5.47
N ALA A 67 3.24 5.29 5.02
CA ALA A 67 3.89 6.33 5.81
C ALA A 67 3.10 6.83 7.03
N LEU A 68 1.79 6.53 7.12
CA LEU A 68 0.98 6.85 8.29
C LEU A 68 0.96 5.73 9.34
N LEU A 69 1.27 4.49 8.94
CA LEU A 69 1.24 3.35 9.85
C LEU A 69 2.63 3.15 10.46
N GLY A 70 2.70 2.45 11.58
CA GLY A 70 3.94 2.04 12.20
C GLY A 70 4.07 0.53 12.33
N GLY A 71 4.99 0.11 13.19
CA GLY A 71 5.11 -1.28 13.63
C GLY A 71 5.25 -2.31 12.49
N PRO A 72 4.70 -3.53 12.69
CA PRO A 72 4.70 -4.58 11.68
C PRO A 72 3.94 -4.20 10.40
N ALA A 73 2.85 -3.43 10.51
CA ALA A 73 2.03 -3.05 9.37
C ALA A 73 2.79 -2.21 8.34
N ALA A 74 3.50 -1.17 8.79
CA ALA A 74 4.34 -0.37 7.91
C ALA A 74 5.47 -1.19 7.26
N ARG A 75 6.09 -2.10 8.01
CA ARG A 75 7.14 -3.01 7.49
C ARG A 75 6.62 -4.00 6.45
N ALA A 76 5.36 -4.42 6.59
CA ALA A 76 4.67 -5.24 5.59
C ALA A 76 4.17 -4.43 4.38
N GLY A 77 4.37 -3.10 4.38
CA GLY A 77 3.92 -2.21 3.30
C GLY A 77 2.41 -1.99 3.28
N LEU A 78 1.72 -2.23 4.40
CA LEU A 78 0.29 -1.95 4.57
C LEU A 78 0.04 -0.45 4.62
N SER A 79 -1.09 -0.03 4.07
CA SER A 79 -1.66 1.30 4.18
C SER A 79 -3.16 1.18 4.43
N CYS A 80 -3.86 2.29 4.65
CA CYS A 80 -5.32 2.27 4.74
C CYS A 80 -5.94 1.62 3.49
N HIS A 81 -5.33 1.84 2.31
CA HIS A 81 -5.72 1.23 1.04
C HIS A 81 -5.63 -0.31 1.01
N ALA A 82 -4.76 -0.94 1.82
CA ALA A 82 -4.63 -2.39 1.84
C ALA A 82 -5.91 -3.07 2.34
N CYS A 83 -6.54 -2.52 3.38
CA CYS A 83 -7.87 -2.98 3.84
C CYS A 83 -8.99 -2.31 3.04
N HIS A 84 -8.84 -1.03 2.72
CA HIS A 84 -9.87 -0.22 2.10
C HIS A 84 -9.47 0.20 0.68
N SER A 85 -9.49 -0.73 -0.27
CA SER A 85 -9.13 -0.49 -1.68
C SER A 85 -9.91 0.69 -2.27
N ASN A 86 -9.21 1.81 -2.54
CA ASN A 86 -9.80 3.09 -2.97
C ASN A 86 -10.95 3.60 -2.05
N GLY A 87 -10.91 3.23 -0.78
CA GLY A 87 -11.98 3.51 0.19
C GLY A 87 -13.11 2.47 0.22
N GLY A 88 -13.20 1.59 -0.78
CA GLY A 88 -14.10 0.44 -0.76
C GLY A 88 -13.54 -0.73 0.07
N MET A 89 -14.37 -1.72 0.38
CA MET A 89 -13.94 -2.94 1.07
C MET A 89 -12.99 -3.77 0.19
N ASN A 90 -11.79 -4.11 0.68
CA ASN A 90 -10.92 -5.11 0.03
C ASN A 90 -11.33 -6.53 0.46
N THR A 91 -12.18 -7.17 -0.31
CA THR A 91 -12.67 -8.54 -0.05
C THR A 91 -11.60 -9.61 -0.18
N ALA A 92 -10.46 -9.30 -0.79
CA ALA A 92 -9.35 -10.22 -0.98
C ALA A 92 -8.21 -10.04 0.03
N PHE A 93 -8.30 -9.04 0.93
CA PHE A 93 -7.31 -8.85 1.98
C PHE A 93 -7.25 -10.10 2.87
N LEU A 94 -6.07 -10.70 2.99
CA LEU A 94 -5.79 -11.87 3.80
C LEU A 94 -4.34 -11.80 4.29
N LEU A 95 -4.17 -11.43 5.57
CA LEU A 95 -2.90 -11.49 6.27
C LEU A 95 -3.11 -12.41 7.48
N PRO A 96 -2.48 -13.60 7.53
CA PRO A 96 -2.77 -14.61 8.56
C PRO A 96 -2.72 -14.08 10.00
N GLU A 97 -1.90 -13.07 10.27
CA GLU A 97 -1.75 -12.43 11.58
C GLU A 97 -2.94 -11.54 11.97
N LEU A 98 -3.80 -11.16 11.02
CA LEU A 98 -4.97 -10.28 11.21
C LEU A 98 -6.29 -10.92 10.78
N THR A 99 -6.29 -12.02 10.04
CA THR A 99 -7.48 -12.49 9.31
C THR A 99 -7.74 -13.98 9.55
N ASP A 100 -9.01 -14.36 9.72
CA ASP A 100 -9.47 -15.76 9.69
C ASP A 100 -9.91 -16.18 8.28
N ARG A 101 -10.31 -15.20 7.46
CA ARG A 101 -10.77 -15.36 6.08
C ARG A 101 -10.61 -14.06 5.30
N PRO A 102 -10.64 -14.10 3.95
CA PRO A 102 -10.51 -12.89 3.14
C PRO A 102 -11.55 -11.82 3.46
N GLY A 103 -11.15 -10.56 3.41
CA GLY A 103 -12.03 -9.40 3.62
C GLY A 103 -12.42 -9.13 5.07
N HIS A 104 -11.76 -9.80 6.02
CA HIS A 104 -11.90 -9.55 7.45
C HIS A 104 -10.58 -9.08 8.02
N ALA A 105 -10.60 -8.33 9.13
CA ALA A 105 -9.39 -7.94 9.85
C ALA A 105 -9.66 -7.81 11.35
N ASP A 106 -8.67 -8.22 12.14
CA ASP A 106 -8.59 -8.08 13.58
C ASP A 106 -7.56 -7.01 13.93
N VAL A 107 -8.02 -5.77 14.05
CA VAL A 107 -7.19 -4.63 14.46
C VAL A 107 -6.91 -4.61 15.97
N THR A 108 -7.43 -5.59 16.71
CA THR A 108 -7.15 -5.87 18.13
C THR A 108 -6.17 -7.04 18.31
N SER A 109 -5.57 -7.53 17.22
CA SER A 109 -4.47 -8.49 17.25
C SER A 109 -3.20 -7.87 17.86
N GLU A 110 -2.48 -8.66 18.67
CA GLU A 110 -1.17 -8.27 19.23
C GLU A 110 -0.11 -7.98 18.15
N TRP A 111 -0.30 -8.52 16.94
CA TRP A 111 0.55 -8.21 15.79
C TRP A 111 0.33 -6.77 15.31
N ALA A 112 -0.92 -6.32 15.25
CA ALA A 112 -1.27 -4.98 14.82
C ALA A 112 -0.92 -3.95 15.89
N SER A 113 -1.30 -4.23 17.14
CA SER A 113 -1.23 -3.27 18.24
C SER A 113 -0.62 -3.86 19.50
N ALA A 114 0.45 -3.23 19.99
CA ALA A 114 1.01 -3.52 21.31
C ALA A 114 0.13 -3.00 22.47
N THR A 115 -0.84 -2.11 22.19
CA THR A 115 -1.67 -1.47 23.22
C THR A 115 -3.10 -2.00 23.24
N LEU A 116 -3.63 -2.43 22.10
CA LEU A 116 -5.01 -2.93 21.94
C LEU A 116 -5.09 -4.45 21.78
N GLY A 117 -3.95 -5.16 21.80
CA GLY A 117 -3.88 -6.62 21.81
C GLY A 117 -4.76 -7.22 22.91
N ASP A 118 -5.81 -7.93 22.54
CA ASP A 118 -6.75 -8.57 23.50
C ASP A 118 -6.53 -10.08 23.66
N GLY A 119 -5.59 -10.66 22.89
CA GLY A 119 -5.26 -12.08 22.90
C GLY A 119 -6.33 -12.98 22.25
N VAL A 120 -7.35 -12.39 21.59
CA VAL A 120 -8.48 -13.11 21.00
C VAL A 120 -8.52 -12.85 19.50
N SER A 121 -8.32 -13.90 18.69
CA SER A 121 -8.55 -13.82 17.24
C SER A 121 -10.03 -13.61 16.94
N ASN A 122 -10.43 -12.36 16.72
CA ASN A 122 -11.81 -11.95 16.52
C ASN A 122 -11.99 -11.05 15.28
N PRO A 123 -11.47 -11.41 14.09
CA PRO A 123 -11.54 -10.55 12.91
C PRO A 123 -12.98 -10.21 12.50
N ILE A 124 -13.20 -8.96 12.08
CA ILE A 124 -14.49 -8.45 11.60
C ILE A 124 -14.43 -8.08 10.13
N ALA A 125 -15.59 -8.03 9.47
CA ALA A 125 -15.69 -7.63 8.08
C ALA A 125 -15.13 -6.21 7.90
N ILE A 126 -14.26 -6.04 6.90
CA ILE A 126 -13.71 -4.73 6.58
C ILE A 126 -14.85 -3.87 6.01
N PRO A 127 -15.16 -2.71 6.62
CA PRO A 127 -16.25 -1.88 6.14
C PRO A 127 -15.86 -1.10 4.89
N ASP A 128 -16.87 -0.78 4.08
CA ASP A 128 -16.77 0.25 3.05
C ASP A 128 -16.73 1.65 3.71
N LEU A 129 -15.82 2.51 3.25
CA LEU A 129 -15.69 3.89 3.72
C LEU A 129 -16.53 4.87 2.89
N ALA A 130 -17.01 4.50 1.71
CA ALA A 130 -17.97 5.29 0.97
C ALA A 130 -19.25 5.46 1.81
N GLY A 131 -19.56 6.71 2.16
CA GLY A 131 -20.67 7.02 3.06
C GLY A 131 -20.33 6.96 4.56
N ALA A 132 -19.07 6.76 4.96
CA ALA A 132 -18.64 6.85 6.36
C ALA A 132 -19.00 8.20 7.00
N SER A 133 -18.99 9.29 6.22
CA SER A 133 -19.44 10.62 6.66
C SER A 133 -20.87 10.69 7.18
N GLY A 134 -21.74 9.75 6.79
CA GLY A 134 -23.13 9.70 7.23
C GLY A 134 -23.34 8.89 8.52
N LYS A 135 -22.28 8.28 9.07
CA LYS A 135 -22.37 7.46 10.30
C LYS A 135 -22.17 8.34 11.54
N SER A 136 -22.89 7.99 12.61
CA SER A 136 -22.80 8.66 13.92
C SER A 136 -21.89 7.94 14.92
N SER A 137 -21.45 6.72 14.61
CA SER A 137 -20.53 5.93 15.44
C SER A 137 -19.59 5.08 14.59
N PHE A 138 -18.39 4.83 15.09
CA PHE A 138 -17.30 4.18 14.36
C PHE A 138 -16.61 3.10 15.18
N GLY A 139 -16.27 1.99 14.51
CA GLY A 139 -15.57 0.85 15.11
C GLY A 139 -16.38 0.09 16.17
N ARG A 140 -15.73 -0.89 16.79
CA ARG A 140 -16.34 -1.71 17.86
C ARG A 140 -16.68 -0.90 19.10
N LEU A 141 -15.83 0.06 19.43
CA LEU A 141 -15.99 0.94 20.59
C LEU A 141 -17.03 2.06 20.37
N GLN A 142 -17.70 2.10 19.20
CA GLN A 142 -18.75 3.05 18.87
C GLN A 142 -18.33 4.51 19.11
N VAL A 143 -17.10 4.85 18.69
CA VAL A 143 -16.53 6.19 18.85
C VAL A 143 -17.39 7.20 18.08
N ALA A 144 -17.71 8.34 18.69
CA ALA A 144 -18.70 9.28 18.15
C ALA A 144 -18.21 10.16 16.98
N SER A 145 -16.90 10.16 16.68
CA SER A 145 -16.35 10.97 15.60
C SER A 145 -15.41 10.17 14.70
N LEU A 146 -15.51 10.44 13.38
CA LEU A 146 -14.61 9.88 12.38
C LEU A 146 -13.16 10.31 12.67
N GLU A 147 -12.99 11.53 13.15
CA GLU A 147 -11.68 12.07 13.51
C GLU A 147 -11.01 11.30 14.64
N GLN A 148 -11.67 11.15 15.78
CA GLN A 148 -11.12 10.39 16.90
C GLN A 148 -10.90 8.93 16.52
N PHE A 149 -11.83 8.34 15.75
CA PHE A 149 -11.68 6.99 15.24
C PHE A 149 -10.43 6.85 14.37
N THR A 150 -10.28 7.67 13.32
CA THR A 150 -9.12 7.61 12.41
C THR A 150 -7.80 7.85 13.15
N ARG A 151 -7.77 8.74 14.14
CA ARG A 151 -6.59 8.94 14.99
C ARG A 151 -6.23 7.67 15.77
N ASN A 152 -7.23 7.03 16.40
CA ASN A 152 -7.02 5.78 17.14
C ASN A 152 -6.54 4.66 16.22
N VAL A 153 -7.09 4.54 15.01
CA VAL A 153 -6.62 3.56 14.01
C VAL A 153 -5.13 3.77 13.74
N ILE A 154 -4.72 5.01 13.45
CA ILE A 154 -3.33 5.31 13.13
C ILE A 154 -2.42 5.04 14.33
N GLU A 155 -2.69 5.67 15.47
CA GLU A 155 -1.78 5.73 16.61
C GLU A 155 -1.81 4.46 17.46
N GLN A 156 -3.00 3.86 17.64
CA GLN A 156 -3.20 2.74 18.58
C GLN A 156 -3.32 1.41 17.86
N GLU A 157 -4.15 1.29 16.82
CA GLU A 157 -4.35 0.01 16.12
C GLU A 157 -3.13 -0.37 15.28
N PHE A 158 -2.46 0.62 14.66
CA PHE A 158 -1.34 0.38 13.75
C PHE A 158 -0.02 1.04 14.18
N GLN A 159 0.05 1.53 15.41
CA GLN A 159 1.28 2.03 16.05
C GLN A 159 2.01 3.13 15.26
N GLY A 160 1.28 3.91 14.47
CA GLY A 160 1.79 5.08 13.76
C GLY A 160 2.08 6.24 14.72
N GLU A 161 2.93 7.16 14.29
CA GLU A 161 3.11 8.42 14.99
C GLU A 161 1.89 9.33 14.80
N THR A 162 1.68 10.26 15.73
CA THR A 162 0.66 11.32 15.57
C THR A 162 0.91 12.06 14.26
N PRO A 163 -0.02 12.01 13.28
CA PRO A 163 0.23 12.63 11.99
C PRO A 163 0.25 14.16 12.11
N PRO A 164 1.04 14.86 11.27
CA PRO A 164 0.97 16.31 11.14
C PRO A 164 -0.46 16.78 10.88
N ALA A 165 -0.85 17.95 11.38
CA ALA A 165 -2.22 18.45 11.30
C ALA A 165 -2.77 18.48 9.87
N GLN A 166 -2.03 19.05 8.91
CA GLN A 166 -2.46 19.10 7.52
C GLN A 166 -2.54 17.70 6.89
N ALA A 167 -1.60 16.80 7.19
CA ALA A 167 -1.64 15.41 6.73
C ALA A 167 -2.91 14.71 7.22
N PHE A 168 -3.23 14.85 8.50
CA PHE A 168 -4.41 14.25 9.14
C PHE A 168 -5.72 14.81 8.59
N ASP A 169 -5.83 16.14 8.51
CA ASP A 169 -6.97 16.81 7.90
C ASP A 169 -7.17 16.37 6.44
N GLY A 170 -6.06 16.09 5.75
CA GLY A 170 -6.06 15.58 4.39
C GLY A 170 -6.76 14.23 4.32
N VAL A 171 -6.31 13.27 5.13
CA VAL A 171 -6.90 11.93 5.21
C VAL A 171 -8.38 12.00 5.54
N LEU A 172 -8.77 12.82 6.53
CA LEU A 172 -10.18 13.02 6.86
C LEU A 172 -10.97 13.63 5.70
N SER A 173 -10.38 14.58 4.96
CA SER A 173 -11.01 15.22 3.81
C SER A 173 -11.22 14.23 2.66
N TYR A 174 -10.24 13.35 2.41
CA TYR A 174 -10.36 12.25 1.46
C TYR A 174 -11.47 11.28 1.85
N MET A 175 -11.46 10.76 3.09
CA MET A 175 -12.50 9.86 3.58
C MET A 175 -13.89 10.51 3.51
N ARG A 176 -13.99 11.80 3.82
CA ARG A 176 -15.25 12.55 3.75
C ARG A 176 -15.77 12.75 2.33
N ALA A 177 -14.87 12.78 1.35
CA ALA A 177 -15.18 12.95 -0.06
C ALA A 177 -15.61 11.63 -0.75
N LEU A 178 -15.41 10.48 -0.10
CA LEU A 178 -15.91 9.19 -0.56
C LEU A 178 -17.43 9.09 -0.36
N ARG A 179 -18.19 9.10 -1.46
CA ARG A 179 -19.67 9.08 -1.43
C ARG A 179 -20.23 8.03 -2.36
N LEU A 180 -21.20 7.26 -1.86
CA LEU A 180 -21.92 6.26 -2.65
C LEU A 180 -22.54 6.85 -3.93
N SER A 181 -23.04 8.09 -3.87
CA SER A 181 -23.60 8.80 -5.03
C SER A 181 -22.58 9.19 -6.10
N ALA A 182 -21.28 9.04 -5.82
CA ALA A 182 -20.17 9.35 -6.71
C ALA A 182 -19.41 8.09 -7.16
N CYS A 183 -19.91 6.89 -6.84
CA CYS A 183 -19.32 5.66 -7.33
C CYS A 183 -19.52 5.54 -8.85
N PRO A 184 -18.47 5.16 -9.61
CA PRO A 184 -18.60 4.82 -11.03
C PRO A 184 -19.56 3.65 -11.27
N ALA A 185 -20.03 3.52 -12.51
CA ALA A 185 -20.91 2.41 -12.90
C ALA A 185 -20.19 1.06 -12.82
N GLU A 186 -18.93 1.00 -13.26
CA GLU A 186 -18.07 -0.15 -13.04
C GLU A 186 -17.58 -0.18 -11.58
N ALA A 187 -17.89 -1.26 -10.88
CA ALA A 187 -17.47 -1.46 -9.48
C ALA A 187 -15.95 -1.60 -9.32
N GLU A 188 -15.25 -2.04 -10.37
CA GLU A 188 -13.80 -2.24 -10.36
C GLU A 188 -13.14 -1.52 -11.54
N SER A 189 -11.88 -1.14 -11.33
CA SER A 189 -11.02 -0.50 -12.31
C SER A 189 -9.70 -1.26 -12.42
N ALA A 190 -9.15 -1.34 -13.63
CA ALA A 190 -7.82 -1.91 -13.84
C ALA A 190 -6.74 -0.98 -13.29
N ILE A 191 -5.76 -1.55 -12.58
CA ILE A 191 -4.52 -0.88 -12.22
C ILE A 191 -3.62 -0.90 -13.46
N THR A 192 -3.53 0.25 -14.12
CA THR A 192 -2.70 0.46 -15.31
C THR A 192 -1.43 1.23 -14.97
N LEU A 193 -0.41 1.15 -15.81
CA LEU A 193 0.80 1.97 -15.71
C LEU A 193 0.44 3.47 -15.69
N ALA A 194 -0.54 3.89 -16.48
CA ALA A 194 -1.02 5.26 -16.52
C ALA A 194 -1.60 5.68 -15.15
N SER A 195 -2.53 4.89 -14.60
CA SER A 195 -3.13 5.18 -13.29
C SER A 195 -2.11 5.19 -12.14
N ALA A 196 -1.13 4.27 -12.16
CA ALA A 196 -0.07 4.24 -11.16
C ALA A 196 0.89 5.44 -11.29
N ALA A 197 1.20 5.85 -12.52
CA ALA A 197 2.01 7.04 -12.76
C ALA A 197 1.27 8.33 -12.35
N ASP A 198 -0.05 8.39 -12.54
CA ASP A 198 -0.86 9.52 -12.09
C ASP A 198 -0.90 9.63 -10.57
N ASP A 199 -0.93 8.52 -9.84
CA ASP A 199 -0.81 8.54 -8.37
C ASP A 199 0.52 9.15 -7.92
N VAL A 200 1.62 8.83 -8.58
CA VAL A 200 2.94 9.45 -8.32
C VAL A 200 2.90 10.96 -8.60
N ARG A 201 2.40 11.37 -9.77
CA ARG A 201 2.32 12.80 -10.16
C ARG A 201 1.48 13.59 -9.17
N ARG A 202 0.34 13.04 -8.75
CA ARG A 202 -0.57 13.68 -7.80
C ARG A 202 0.04 13.80 -6.42
N ALA A 203 0.78 12.81 -5.93
CA ALA A 203 1.51 12.91 -4.67
C ALA A 203 2.59 14.01 -4.71
N ILE A 204 3.36 14.09 -5.81
CA ILE A 204 4.35 15.18 -6.01
C ILE A 204 3.66 16.54 -6.10
N ASN A 205 2.53 16.65 -6.81
CA ASN A 205 1.78 17.90 -6.90
C ASN A 205 1.21 18.32 -5.54
N ALA A 206 0.66 17.37 -4.77
CA ALA A 206 0.19 17.62 -3.41
C ALA A 206 1.31 18.16 -2.50
N ALA A 207 2.54 17.64 -2.66
CA ALA A 207 3.70 18.04 -1.88
C ALA A 207 4.13 19.51 -2.10
N ARG A 208 3.80 20.10 -3.26
CA ARG A 208 4.20 21.48 -3.62
C ARG A 208 3.58 22.53 -2.71
N GLU A 209 2.32 22.34 -2.31
CA GLU A 209 1.57 23.31 -1.51
C GLU A 209 1.39 22.87 -0.05
N ALA A 210 1.88 21.68 0.30
CA ALA A 210 1.84 21.16 1.67
C ALA A 210 2.81 21.92 2.60
N ASP A 211 2.53 21.92 3.90
CA ASP A 211 3.48 22.33 4.93
C ASP A 211 4.70 21.39 4.97
N ALA A 212 5.78 21.80 5.63
CA ALA A 212 7.02 21.03 5.66
C ALA A 212 6.87 19.57 6.15
N PRO A 213 6.20 19.29 7.29
CA PRO A 213 6.07 17.92 7.76
C PRO A 213 5.17 17.07 6.83
N THR A 214 4.06 17.61 6.32
CA THR A 214 3.16 16.91 5.39
C THR A 214 3.83 16.67 4.04
N ARG A 215 4.61 17.63 3.55
CA ARG A 215 5.42 17.48 2.33
C ARG A 215 6.38 16.29 2.43
N SER A 216 7.05 16.12 3.57
CA SER A 216 7.96 14.98 3.78
C SER A 216 7.23 13.64 3.64
N LEU A 217 6.02 13.52 4.21
CA LEU A 217 5.19 12.33 4.08
C LEU A 217 4.70 12.11 2.63
N LEU A 218 4.34 13.16 1.90
CA LEU A 218 3.91 13.05 0.51
C LEU A 218 5.03 12.63 -0.44
N LEU A 219 6.27 13.08 -0.18
CA LEU A 219 7.45 12.62 -0.91
C LEU A 219 7.77 11.15 -0.61
N LEU A 220 7.56 10.69 0.63
CA LEU A 220 7.59 9.26 0.97
C LEU A 220 6.52 8.47 0.21
N SER A 221 5.30 8.99 0.14
CA SER A 221 4.21 8.36 -0.63
C SER A 221 4.55 8.28 -2.12
N ALA A 222 5.14 9.33 -2.70
CA ALA A 222 5.60 9.31 -4.09
C ALA A 222 6.72 8.28 -4.29
N GLN A 223 7.68 8.20 -3.36
CA GLN A 223 8.74 7.19 -3.38
C GLN A 223 8.18 5.75 -3.34
N ASP A 224 7.24 5.47 -2.43
CA ASP A 224 6.57 4.16 -2.35
C ASP A 224 5.82 3.83 -3.65
N ALA A 225 5.05 4.78 -4.18
CA ALA A 225 4.29 4.61 -5.40
C ALA A 225 5.20 4.32 -6.62
N VAL A 226 6.37 4.97 -6.74
CA VAL A 226 7.38 4.61 -7.75
C VAL A 226 7.91 3.20 -7.53
N GLY A 227 8.16 2.80 -6.27
CA GLY A 227 8.54 1.44 -5.92
C GLY A 227 7.54 0.38 -6.38
N ARG A 228 6.23 0.64 -6.22
CA ARG A 228 5.16 -0.24 -6.71
C ARG A 228 5.13 -0.36 -8.23
N ILE A 229 5.44 0.72 -8.96
CA ILE A 229 5.62 0.64 -10.41
C ILE A 229 6.81 -0.27 -10.75
N VAL A 230 7.94 -0.13 -10.04
CA VAL A 230 9.14 -0.96 -10.26
C VAL A 230 8.87 -2.45 -10.06
N GLU A 231 8.14 -2.82 -9.00
CA GLU A 231 7.75 -4.22 -8.73
C GLU A 231 6.99 -4.84 -9.89
N ARG A 232 6.18 -4.03 -10.57
CA ARG A 232 5.39 -4.48 -11.73
C ARG A 232 6.20 -4.62 -13.03
N LEU A 233 7.51 -4.42 -12.99
CA LEU A 233 8.40 -4.57 -14.14
C LEU A 233 9.22 -5.87 -14.03
N PRO A 234 8.99 -6.88 -14.89
CA PRO A 234 9.81 -8.09 -14.94
C PRO A 234 11.30 -7.78 -15.09
N ALA A 235 12.11 -8.17 -14.09
CA ALA A 235 13.51 -7.77 -14.00
C ALA A 235 14.32 -8.17 -15.24
N ALA A 236 14.12 -9.38 -15.78
CA ALA A 236 14.85 -9.86 -16.95
C ALA A 236 14.71 -8.96 -18.19
N ARG A 237 13.56 -8.29 -18.34
CA ARG A 237 13.22 -7.49 -19.52
C ARG A 237 13.45 -5.99 -19.32
N PHE A 238 13.16 -5.48 -18.13
CA PHE A 238 13.09 -4.03 -17.87
C PHE A 238 14.18 -3.52 -16.91
N ARG A 239 15.36 -4.15 -16.88
CA ARG A 239 16.46 -3.76 -15.97
C ARG A 239 16.79 -2.26 -16.02
N ARG A 240 16.81 -1.68 -17.22
CA ARG A 240 17.16 -0.27 -17.42
C ARG A 240 16.08 0.66 -16.89
N GLU A 241 14.81 0.37 -17.19
CA GLU A 241 13.66 1.15 -16.74
C GLU A 241 13.50 1.07 -15.22
N ARG A 242 13.67 -0.13 -14.64
CA ARG A 242 13.71 -0.34 -13.19
C ARG A 242 14.79 0.53 -12.53
N SER A 243 16.04 0.43 -12.99
CA SER A 243 17.15 1.21 -12.44
C SER A 243 16.90 2.72 -12.48
N ARG A 244 16.26 3.21 -13.56
CA ARG A 244 15.88 4.62 -13.71
C ARG A 244 14.78 5.04 -12.72
N LEU A 245 13.72 4.25 -12.59
CA LEU A 245 12.65 4.51 -11.64
C LEU A 245 13.14 4.41 -10.18
N GLU A 246 13.97 3.42 -9.86
CA GLU A 246 14.63 3.31 -8.55
C GLU A 246 15.52 4.52 -8.26
N GLY A 247 16.20 5.07 -9.29
CA GLY A 247 16.92 6.34 -9.20
C GLY A 247 16.00 7.51 -8.87
N LEU A 248 14.88 7.63 -9.58
CA LEU A 248 13.88 8.66 -9.31
C LEU A 248 13.24 8.53 -7.92
N ALA A 249 13.01 7.31 -7.44
CA ALA A 249 12.54 7.05 -6.08
C ALA A 249 13.56 7.53 -5.04
N ARG A 250 14.85 7.29 -5.26
CA ARG A 250 15.94 7.81 -4.40
C ARG A 250 16.03 9.33 -4.45
N ASP A 251 15.86 9.94 -5.62
CA ASP A 251 15.84 11.41 -5.76
C ASP A 251 14.69 12.04 -4.95
N ALA A 252 13.50 11.42 -4.97
CA ALA A 252 12.36 11.84 -4.14
C ALA A 252 12.64 11.70 -2.65
N GLY A 253 13.30 10.61 -2.24
CA GLY A 253 13.77 10.41 -0.87
C GLY A 253 14.77 11.48 -0.43
N ALA A 254 15.81 11.72 -1.23
CA ALA A 254 16.87 12.69 -0.94
C ALA A 254 16.36 14.14 -0.91
N ALA A 255 15.36 14.48 -1.73
CA ALA A 255 14.75 15.79 -1.73
C ALA A 255 14.12 16.15 -0.37
N ARG A 256 13.65 15.16 0.41
CA ARG A 256 13.03 15.41 1.73
C ARG A 256 13.99 16.05 2.73
N ASP A 257 15.28 15.75 2.61
CA ASP A 257 16.32 16.26 3.50
C ASP A 257 16.88 17.61 3.02
N ALA A 258 16.44 18.09 1.85
CA ALA A 258 16.84 19.39 1.32
C ALA A 258 16.09 20.53 2.04
N SER A 259 16.71 21.71 2.08
CA SER A 259 16.07 22.92 2.62
C SER A 259 14.83 23.33 1.83
N ASP A 260 14.83 23.08 0.52
CA ASP A 260 13.68 23.21 -0.36
C ASP A 260 13.52 21.92 -1.19
N PRO A 261 12.68 20.97 -0.73
CA PRO A 261 12.48 19.70 -1.42
C PRO A 261 11.94 19.84 -2.84
N ILE A 262 11.12 20.87 -3.11
CA ILE A 262 10.50 21.04 -4.42
C ILE A 262 11.52 21.60 -5.40
N ALA A 263 12.28 22.62 -5.01
CA ALA A 263 13.37 23.13 -5.84
C ALA A 263 14.44 22.06 -6.11
N ALA A 264 14.73 21.17 -5.15
CA ALA A 264 15.64 20.04 -5.36
C ALA A 264 15.16 19.08 -6.47
N LEU A 265 13.86 18.76 -6.48
CA LEU A 265 13.26 17.93 -7.53
C LEU A 265 13.27 18.63 -8.89
N GLU A 266 13.01 19.93 -8.93
CA GLU A 266 13.04 20.73 -10.16
C GLU A 266 14.44 20.86 -10.75
N THR A 267 15.45 21.06 -9.91
CA THR A 267 16.86 21.14 -10.32
C THR A 267 17.31 19.88 -11.06
N THR A 268 16.78 18.73 -10.67
CA THR A 268 17.08 17.45 -11.34
C THR A 268 16.14 17.15 -12.50
N ALA A 269 15.22 18.05 -12.86
CA ALA A 269 14.16 17.81 -13.85
C ALA A 269 13.39 16.51 -13.57
N TRP A 270 13.10 16.23 -12.30
CA TRP A 270 12.57 14.95 -11.84
C TRP A 270 11.30 14.53 -12.61
N SER A 271 10.32 15.44 -12.73
CA SER A 271 9.05 15.15 -13.42
C SER A 271 9.25 14.80 -14.90
N THR A 272 10.09 15.56 -15.62
CA THR A 272 10.41 15.29 -17.02
C THR A 272 11.08 13.93 -17.20
N ARG A 273 12.02 13.57 -16.32
CA ARG A 273 12.69 12.27 -16.35
C ARG A 273 11.71 11.14 -16.05
N PHE A 274 10.83 11.31 -15.05
CA PHE A 274 9.79 10.35 -14.72
C PHE A 274 8.86 10.11 -15.91
N ASP A 275 8.30 11.17 -16.49
CA ASP A 275 7.39 11.08 -17.63
C ASP A 275 8.04 10.44 -18.86
N ALA A 276 9.32 10.71 -19.12
CA ALA A 276 10.06 10.07 -20.20
C ALA A 276 10.17 8.55 -20.02
N VAL A 277 10.38 8.07 -18.79
CA VAL A 277 10.43 6.64 -18.49
C VAL A 277 9.05 6.00 -18.60
N ILE A 278 8.00 6.64 -18.08
CA ILE A 278 6.62 6.16 -18.19
C ILE A 278 6.18 6.07 -19.65
N ALA A 279 6.45 7.10 -20.46
CA ALA A 279 6.15 7.10 -21.90
C ALA A 279 6.90 5.99 -22.66
N GLN A 280 8.11 5.64 -22.22
CA GLN A 280 8.85 4.50 -22.76
C GLN A 280 8.18 3.16 -22.39
N LEU A 281 7.80 2.99 -21.12
CA LEU A 281 7.16 1.78 -20.61
C LEU A 281 5.77 1.54 -21.20
N ALA A 282 5.00 2.60 -21.44
CA ALA A 282 3.63 2.51 -21.99
C ALA A 282 3.57 1.75 -23.33
N ARG A 283 4.63 1.85 -24.15
CA ARG A 283 4.71 1.12 -25.44
C ARG A 283 4.77 -0.40 -25.29
N ASP A 284 5.20 -0.86 -24.12
CA ASP A 284 5.44 -2.27 -23.79
C ASP A 284 4.60 -2.72 -22.57
N GLU A 285 3.57 -1.96 -22.16
CA GLU A 285 2.80 -2.24 -20.93
C GLU A 285 2.21 -3.66 -20.90
N ARG A 286 1.79 -4.19 -22.06
CA ARG A 286 1.30 -5.56 -22.22
C ARG A 286 2.30 -6.65 -21.79
N ARG A 287 3.58 -6.30 -21.62
CA ARG A 287 4.67 -7.19 -21.19
C ARG A 287 5.09 -6.96 -19.73
N THR A 288 4.40 -6.07 -19.01
CA THR A 288 4.60 -5.79 -17.58
C THR A 288 3.56 -6.54 -16.74
N TYR A 289 3.71 -6.50 -15.41
CA TYR A 289 2.71 -7.04 -14.47
C TYR A 289 1.51 -6.11 -14.24
N PHE A 290 1.39 -5.00 -14.97
CA PHE A 290 0.10 -4.30 -15.12
C PHE A 290 -0.86 -5.09 -16.03
N ASN A 291 -0.34 -5.95 -16.91
CA ASN A 291 -1.15 -6.81 -17.76
C ASN A 291 -1.47 -8.14 -17.05
N GLU A 292 -2.75 -8.38 -16.79
CA GLU A 292 -3.21 -9.56 -16.05
C GLU A 292 -2.72 -10.90 -16.63
N PRO A 293 -2.82 -11.19 -17.95
CA PRO A 293 -2.26 -12.43 -18.50
C PRO A 293 -0.75 -12.60 -18.28
N THR A 294 -0.01 -11.50 -18.27
CA THR A 294 1.44 -11.51 -18.02
C THR A 294 1.75 -11.77 -16.55
N LEU A 295 1.01 -11.15 -15.63
CA LEU A 295 1.14 -11.45 -14.20
C LEU A 295 0.71 -12.89 -13.88
N ALA A 296 -0.42 -13.36 -14.43
CA ALA A 296 -0.91 -14.73 -14.23
C ALA A 296 0.16 -15.77 -14.60
N ARG A 297 0.78 -15.64 -15.78
CA ARG A 297 1.88 -16.53 -16.18
C ARG A 297 3.05 -16.48 -15.21
N ALA A 298 3.40 -15.30 -14.69
CA ALA A 298 4.52 -15.16 -13.77
C ALA A 298 4.23 -15.74 -12.38
N LEU A 299 2.98 -15.71 -11.92
CA LEU A 299 2.55 -16.29 -10.64
C LEU A 299 2.56 -17.83 -10.64
N HIS A 300 2.56 -18.47 -11.82
CA HIS A 300 2.55 -19.92 -11.97
C HIS A 300 3.92 -20.52 -12.32
N ASN A 301 4.95 -19.69 -12.51
CA ASN A 301 6.32 -20.12 -12.82
C ASN A 301 7.20 -20.04 -11.57
#